data_AF-A0A1V1WZQ6-F1
#
_entry.id   AF-A0A1V1WZQ6-F1
#
_cell.length_a   1.000
_cell.length_b   1.000
_cell.length_c   1.000
_cell.angle_alpha   90.00
_cell.angle_beta   90.00
_cell.angle_gamma   90.00
#
_symmetry.space_group_name_H-M   'P 1'
#
loop_
_entity.id
_entity.type
_entity.pdbx_description
1 polymer ?
#
loop_
_entity_poly.entity_id
_entity_poly.type
_entity_poly.pdbx_seq_one_letter_code
_entity_poly.pdbx_strand_id
1 'polypeptide(L)'
;MNKDHLHLFHSRFAMVDRQQIEEETMKRFGDKSKHANRKGQVLIATQVVEQSLDLDFDVLITDLAPIDLIIQRAGRLRRHIRDVQGNRIRDLNVKDQRGTPILYLFAPDPKEDADENWLKEQQKGTQAVYPHLGQLWLTAKLLLRNGKGKFTMPDDARCLIEGVYSNEAEYASPERLLDASMDAVGQNMMKQSMANLNALKLNKGYTRSSGDWDEKSRIPTRLTEQETFSVALARLNNGRLQPYAKSAHHQWTMSVVKIPEWEWKKASQHIPETIQLLIEALKTEVKALRWLEVFPLTNETASYYNADDGWQPETGENQ
;
A
#
# COMPACT_ATOMS: atom_id res chain seq x y z
N MET A 1 -19.31 -10.17 15.16
CA MET A 1 -18.18 -9.37 15.67
C MET A 1 -18.65 -7.92 15.76
N ASN A 2 -18.34 -7.18 16.83
CA ASN A 2 -18.76 -5.77 16.95
C ASN A 2 -17.97 -4.90 15.96
N LYS A 3 -18.62 -3.95 15.28
CA LYS A 3 -17.96 -3.04 14.33
C LYS A 3 -16.84 -2.23 14.99
N ASP A 4 -16.97 -1.92 16.28
CA ASP A 4 -15.97 -1.17 17.06
C ASP A 4 -14.59 -1.86 17.16
N HIS A 5 -14.53 -3.14 16.79
CA HIS A 5 -13.33 -3.96 16.84
C HIS A 5 -12.70 -4.19 15.46
N LEU A 6 -13.29 -3.63 14.40
CA LEU A 6 -12.81 -3.74 13.04
C LEU A 6 -12.28 -2.38 12.58
N HIS A 7 -11.01 -2.35 12.18
CA HIS A 7 -10.32 -1.13 11.75
C HIS A 7 -9.85 -1.29 10.31
N LEU A 8 -9.91 -0.22 9.53
CA LEU A 8 -9.44 -0.15 8.16
C LEU A 8 -8.28 0.83 8.04
N PHE A 9 -7.21 0.47 7.33
CA PHE A 9 -6.11 1.38 7.07
C PHE A 9 -5.50 1.21 5.67
N HIS A 10 -5.62 2.25 4.84
CA HIS A 10 -5.02 2.31 3.51
C HIS A 10 -4.53 3.72 3.15
N SER A 11 -4.00 3.90 1.95
CA SER A 11 -3.45 5.18 1.46
C SER A 11 -4.53 6.21 1.09
N ARG A 12 -5.75 5.75 0.79
CA ARG A 12 -6.85 6.57 0.25
C ARG A 12 -7.65 7.36 1.31
N PHE A 13 -7.04 7.73 2.42
CA PHE A 13 -7.64 8.63 3.41
C PHE A 13 -7.10 10.05 3.20
N ALA A 14 -7.92 11.06 3.50
CA ALA A 14 -7.44 12.42 3.67
C ALA A 14 -6.38 12.44 4.78
N MET A 15 -5.38 13.31 4.66
CA MET A 15 -4.24 13.34 5.58
C MET A 15 -4.65 13.47 7.06
N VAL A 16 -5.70 14.23 7.38
CA VAL A 16 -6.24 14.35 8.75
C VAL A 16 -6.78 13.02 9.29
N ASP A 17 -7.58 12.32 8.51
CA ASP A 17 -8.20 11.06 8.92
C ASP A 17 -7.13 9.96 8.97
N ARG A 18 -6.20 9.96 8.01
CA ARG A 18 -5.05 9.05 7.98
C ARG A 18 -4.21 9.17 9.25
N GLN A 19 -3.92 10.39 9.69
CA GLN A 19 -3.14 10.62 10.92
C GLN A 19 -3.89 10.08 12.14
N GLN A 20 -5.20 10.35 12.23
CA GLN A 20 -6.01 9.83 13.33
C GLN A 20 -6.00 8.30 13.35
N ILE A 21 -6.26 7.65 12.21
CA ILE A 21 -6.26 6.19 12.05
C ILE A 21 -4.90 5.60 12.43
N GLU A 22 -3.81 6.24 12.02
CA GLU A 22 -2.45 5.80 12.37
C GLU A 22 -2.20 5.84 13.88
N GLU A 23 -2.53 6.95 14.54
CA GLU A 23 -2.40 7.10 16.00
C GLU A 23 -3.26 6.07 16.75
N GLU A 24 -4.46 5.85 16.27
CA GLU A 24 -5.42 4.88 16.78
C GLU A 24 -4.95 3.43 16.62
N THR A 25 -4.36 3.11 15.48
CA THR A 25 -3.75 1.81 15.19
C THR A 25 -2.56 1.56 16.11
N MET A 26 -1.69 2.57 16.29
CA MET A 26 -0.54 2.48 17.20
C MET A 26 -0.96 2.30 18.67
N LYS A 27 -2.04 2.97 19.12
CA LYS A 27 -2.60 2.79 20.46
C LYS A 27 -3.10 1.36 20.70
N ARG A 28 -3.71 0.75 19.68
CA ARG A 28 -4.30 -0.60 19.76
C ARG A 28 -3.26 -1.70 19.62
N PHE A 29 -2.33 -1.58 18.67
CA PHE A 29 -1.45 -2.69 18.26
C PHE A 29 0.05 -2.45 18.49
N GLY A 30 0.46 -1.24 18.89
CA GLY A 30 1.88 -0.90 19.05
C GLY A 30 2.54 -1.43 20.33
N ASP A 31 3.84 -1.20 20.51
CA ASP A 31 4.65 -1.63 21.67
C ASP A 31 3.95 -1.38 23.03
N LYS A 32 3.40 -0.17 23.21
CA LYS A 32 2.78 0.28 24.46
C LYS A 32 1.35 -0.24 24.69
N SER A 33 0.76 -0.94 23.72
CA SER A 33 -0.59 -1.50 23.86
C SER A 33 -0.66 -2.56 24.96
N LYS A 34 -1.75 -2.57 25.73
CA LYS A 34 -2.03 -3.55 26.80
C LYS A 34 -3.16 -4.49 26.38
N HIS A 35 -3.41 -5.53 27.18
CA HIS A 35 -4.50 -6.49 26.97
C HIS A 35 -5.83 -5.81 26.58
N ALA A 36 -6.25 -4.81 27.36
CA ALA A 36 -7.52 -4.10 27.13
C ALA A 36 -7.61 -3.39 25.77
N ASN A 37 -6.48 -2.91 25.22
CA ASN A 37 -6.45 -2.24 23.93
C ASN A 37 -6.51 -3.23 22.76
N ARG A 38 -5.96 -4.43 22.95
CA ARG A 38 -5.72 -5.43 21.89
C ARG A 38 -6.82 -6.48 21.78
N LYS A 39 -7.52 -6.76 22.89
CA LYS A 39 -8.45 -7.89 22.99
C LYS A 39 -9.53 -7.81 21.91
N GLY A 40 -9.55 -8.81 21.03
CA GLY A 40 -10.57 -9.01 20.03
C GLY A 40 -10.59 -7.96 18.92
N GLN A 41 -9.47 -7.28 18.66
CA GLN A 41 -9.33 -6.27 17.61
C GLN A 41 -8.82 -6.89 16.30
N VAL A 42 -9.30 -6.38 15.17
CA VAL A 42 -8.86 -6.77 13.81
C VAL A 42 -8.54 -5.51 13.02
N LEU A 43 -7.38 -5.51 12.36
CA LEU A 43 -6.99 -4.49 11.41
C LEU A 43 -6.99 -5.09 10.01
N ILE A 44 -7.76 -4.50 9.10
CA ILE A 44 -7.68 -4.72 7.66
C ILE A 44 -6.83 -3.58 7.09
N ALA A 45 -5.73 -3.92 6.43
CA ALA A 45 -4.84 -2.91 5.88
C ALA A 45 -4.19 -3.33 4.57
N THR A 46 -3.87 -2.35 3.73
CA THR A 46 -3.01 -2.54 2.55
C THR A 46 -1.54 -2.46 2.94
N GLN A 47 -0.61 -2.40 1.96
CA GLN A 47 0.83 -2.35 2.24
C GLN A 47 1.28 -1.13 3.08
N VAL A 48 0.38 -0.19 3.40
CA VAL A 48 0.67 0.95 4.29
C VAL A 48 1.15 0.53 5.68
N VAL A 49 0.79 -0.66 6.17
CA VAL A 49 1.27 -1.16 7.47
C VAL A 49 2.68 -1.77 7.42
N GLU A 50 3.22 -2.01 6.22
CA GLU A 50 4.55 -2.58 6.05
C GLU A 50 5.63 -1.54 6.39
N GLN A 51 5.37 -0.26 6.08
CA GLN A 51 6.34 0.83 6.21
C GLN A 51 6.14 1.62 7.51
N SER A 52 7.19 1.66 8.33
CA SER A 52 7.36 2.60 9.45
C SER A 52 6.41 2.50 10.65
N LEU A 53 5.49 1.53 10.71
CA LEU A 53 4.65 1.29 11.90
C LEU A 53 5.18 0.15 12.77
N ASP A 54 5.37 0.42 14.05
CA ASP A 54 5.83 -0.56 15.04
C ASP A 54 4.64 -1.33 15.64
N LEU A 55 4.04 -2.20 14.81
CA LEU A 55 2.84 -2.98 15.16
C LEU A 55 3.18 -4.43 15.52
N ASP A 56 2.39 -4.98 16.44
CA ASP A 56 2.47 -6.37 16.88
C ASP A 56 1.08 -7.02 16.82
N PHE A 57 0.98 -8.14 16.12
CA PHE A 57 -0.24 -8.94 15.98
C PHE A 57 -0.07 -10.36 16.51
N ASP A 58 -1.16 -10.94 17.00
CA ASP A 58 -1.16 -12.32 17.51
C ASP A 58 -1.27 -13.36 16.37
N VAL A 59 -2.00 -12.99 15.31
CA VAL A 59 -2.26 -13.73 14.08
C VAL A 59 -2.12 -12.78 12.90
N LEU A 60 -1.58 -13.27 11.79
CA LEU A 60 -1.48 -12.52 10.54
C LEU A 60 -2.19 -13.28 9.42
N ILE A 61 -3.00 -12.58 8.63
CA ILE A 61 -3.61 -13.10 7.41
C ILE A 61 -3.13 -12.20 6.27
N THR A 62 -2.62 -12.78 5.20
CA THR A 62 -2.07 -12.02 4.07
C THR A 62 -2.41 -12.68 2.75
N ASP A 63 -2.73 -11.86 1.76
CA ASP A 63 -2.69 -12.27 0.36
C ASP A 63 -1.28 -12.69 -0.05
N LEU A 64 -1.20 -13.47 -1.13
CA LEU A 64 0.04 -13.78 -1.80
C LEU A 64 0.75 -12.48 -2.22
N ALA A 65 2.04 -12.44 -1.97
CA ALA A 65 2.94 -11.38 -2.39
C ALA A 65 4.32 -12.00 -2.61
N PRO A 66 5.26 -11.28 -3.23
CA PRO A 66 6.64 -11.73 -3.30
C PRO A 66 7.19 -12.04 -1.89
N ILE A 67 8.10 -13.02 -1.82
CA ILE A 67 8.55 -13.61 -0.55
C ILE A 67 9.14 -12.61 0.43
N ASP A 68 9.85 -11.58 -0.05
CA ASP A 68 10.44 -10.53 0.76
C ASP A 68 9.35 -9.70 1.48
N LEU A 69 8.24 -9.38 0.80
CA LEU A 69 7.10 -8.68 1.38
C LEU A 69 6.36 -9.56 2.40
N ILE A 70 6.22 -10.86 2.13
CA ILE A 70 5.65 -11.81 3.11
C ILE A 70 6.51 -11.85 4.38
N ILE A 71 7.84 -11.88 4.25
CA ILE A 71 8.76 -11.83 5.39
C ILE A 71 8.63 -10.50 6.15
N GLN A 72 8.54 -9.37 5.45
CA GLN A 72 8.33 -8.06 6.07
C GLN A 72 7.01 -8.00 6.86
N ARG A 73 5.91 -8.52 6.29
CA ARG A 73 4.61 -8.64 6.96
C ARG A 73 4.71 -9.56 8.19
N ALA A 74 5.36 -10.70 8.05
CA ALA A 74 5.62 -11.63 9.15
C ALA A 74 6.43 -10.99 10.28
N GLY A 75 7.25 -9.97 9.99
CA GLY A 75 7.94 -9.14 11.00
C GLY A 75 7.03 -8.33 11.93
N ARG A 76 5.72 -8.30 11.68
CA ARG A 76 4.68 -7.74 12.57
C ARG A 76 3.98 -8.81 13.40
N LEU A 77 4.14 -10.09 13.05
CA LEU A 77 3.59 -11.21 13.80
C LEU A 77 4.44 -11.43 15.05
N ARG A 78 3.84 -11.18 16.21
CA ARG A 78 4.47 -11.31 17.54
C ARG A 78 5.82 -10.62 17.65
N ARG A 79 5.92 -9.44 17.03
CA ARG A 79 7.09 -8.56 17.00
C ARG A 79 7.63 -8.20 18.39
N HIS A 80 6.78 -8.20 19.40
CA HIS A 80 7.05 -7.81 20.76
C HIS A 80 6.75 -8.97 21.71
N ILE A 81 7.76 -9.47 22.43
CA ILE A 81 7.61 -10.39 23.57
C ILE A 81 6.50 -9.90 24.51
N ARG A 82 5.45 -10.71 24.66
CA ARG A 82 4.27 -10.43 25.51
C ARG A 82 3.91 -11.64 26.38
N ASP A 83 3.16 -11.38 27.46
CA ASP A 83 2.56 -12.40 28.31
C ASP A 83 1.36 -13.09 27.62
N VAL A 84 0.77 -14.09 28.28
CA VAL A 84 -0.41 -14.84 27.78
C VAL A 84 -1.64 -13.96 27.53
N GLN A 85 -1.72 -12.78 28.16
CA GLN A 85 -2.80 -11.82 27.97
C GLN A 85 -2.47 -10.78 26.88
N GLY A 86 -1.25 -10.77 26.34
CA GLY A 86 -0.80 -9.80 25.36
C GLY A 86 -0.25 -8.50 25.96
N ASN A 87 0.12 -8.47 27.25
CA ASN A 87 0.83 -7.33 27.84
C ASN A 87 2.33 -7.41 27.54
N ARG A 88 2.95 -6.26 27.28
CA ARG A 88 4.36 -6.17 26.91
C ARG A 88 5.30 -6.61 28.03
N ILE A 89 6.19 -7.54 27.74
CA ILE A 89 7.32 -7.92 28.60
C ILE A 89 8.59 -7.25 28.03
N ARG A 90 9.34 -6.55 28.88
CA ARG A 90 10.56 -5.83 28.48
C ARG A 90 11.85 -6.61 28.67
N ASP A 91 11.81 -7.69 29.46
CA ASP A 91 12.95 -8.59 29.61
C ASP A 91 13.12 -9.42 28.32
N LEU A 92 14.24 -9.19 27.64
CA LEU A 92 14.57 -9.85 26.36
C LEU A 92 14.99 -11.32 26.55
N ASN A 93 15.27 -11.74 27.78
CA ASN A 93 15.61 -13.15 28.07
C ASN A 93 14.36 -14.03 28.20
N VAL A 94 13.17 -13.42 28.25
CA VAL A 94 11.90 -14.13 28.35
C VAL A 94 11.37 -14.43 26.94
N LYS A 95 10.90 -15.66 26.72
CA LYS A 95 10.22 -16.02 25.48
C LYS A 95 8.79 -15.48 25.47
N ASP A 96 8.29 -15.15 24.29
CA ASP A 96 6.88 -14.77 24.13
C ASP A 96 5.96 -15.89 24.63
N GLN A 97 4.96 -15.53 25.44
CA GLN A 97 4.12 -16.50 26.14
C GLN A 97 2.81 -16.79 25.40
N ARG A 98 2.57 -16.18 24.23
CA ARG A 98 1.33 -16.38 23.45
C ARG A 98 1.35 -17.68 22.63
N GLY A 99 2.41 -18.49 22.72
CA GLY A 99 2.56 -19.79 22.03
C GLY A 99 3.29 -19.71 20.68
N THR A 100 2.81 -20.45 19.67
CA THR A 100 3.39 -20.46 18.32
C THR A 100 2.81 -19.35 17.43
N PRO A 101 3.62 -18.55 16.73
CA PRO A 101 3.14 -17.60 15.72
C PRO A 101 2.39 -18.30 14.57
N ILE A 102 1.27 -17.73 14.12
CA ILE A 102 0.48 -18.26 13.00
C ILE A 102 0.30 -17.18 11.93
N LEU A 103 0.70 -17.52 10.70
CA LEU A 103 0.49 -16.74 9.49
C LEU A 103 -0.38 -17.56 8.54
N TYR A 104 -1.53 -17.01 8.15
CA TYR A 104 -2.39 -17.56 7.11
C TYR A 104 -2.10 -16.87 5.78
N LEU A 105 -1.74 -17.66 4.78
CA LEU A 105 -1.51 -17.19 3.42
C LEU A 105 -2.76 -17.50 2.58
N PHE A 106 -3.38 -16.46 2.01
CA PHE A 106 -4.42 -16.63 1.00
C PHE A 106 -3.76 -16.68 -0.38
N ALA A 107 -3.68 -17.87 -0.94
CA ALA A 107 -3.06 -18.15 -2.23
C ALA A 107 -3.70 -19.39 -2.87
N PRO A 108 -3.81 -19.45 -4.21
CA PRO A 108 -4.14 -20.70 -4.90
C PRO A 108 -3.02 -21.75 -4.71
N ASP A 109 -3.35 -23.03 -4.82
CA ASP A 109 -2.36 -24.12 -4.77
C ASP A 109 -1.36 -23.97 -5.93
N PRO A 110 -0.04 -23.92 -5.68
CA PRO A 110 0.99 -23.81 -6.71
C PRO A 110 1.16 -25.14 -7.43
N LYS A 111 0.20 -25.48 -8.30
CA LYS A 111 0.26 -26.67 -9.15
C LYS A 111 1.37 -26.52 -10.19
N GLU A 112 1.97 -27.64 -10.59
CA GLU A 112 3.08 -27.66 -11.55
C GLU A 112 2.61 -27.37 -12.98
N ASP A 113 1.32 -27.53 -13.27
CA ASP A 113 0.67 -27.21 -14.55
C ASP A 113 0.01 -25.81 -14.56
N ALA A 114 0.37 -24.95 -13.61
CA ALA A 114 -0.16 -23.59 -13.52
C ALA A 114 0.16 -22.75 -14.78
N ASP A 115 -0.82 -21.95 -15.19
CA ASP A 115 -0.76 -21.10 -16.37
C ASP A 115 -1.00 -19.62 -16.04
N GLU A 116 -1.02 -18.76 -17.05
CA GLU A 116 -1.19 -17.30 -16.91
C GLU A 116 -2.45 -16.85 -16.14
N ASN A 117 -3.44 -17.73 -15.96
CA ASN A 117 -4.67 -17.46 -15.22
C ASN A 117 -4.66 -17.97 -13.78
N TRP A 118 -3.64 -18.73 -13.37
CA TRP A 118 -3.52 -19.38 -12.05
C TRP A 118 -3.87 -18.46 -10.88
N LEU A 119 -3.36 -17.23 -10.89
CA LEU A 119 -3.64 -16.25 -9.84
C LEU A 119 -4.92 -15.44 -10.10
N LYS A 120 -5.20 -15.15 -11.37
CA LYS A 120 -6.29 -14.26 -11.80
C LYS A 120 -7.66 -14.73 -11.36
N GLU A 121 -7.87 -16.04 -11.34
CA GLU A 121 -9.16 -16.66 -10.97
C GLU A 121 -9.60 -16.32 -9.54
N GLN A 122 -8.65 -16.14 -8.62
CA GLN A 122 -8.94 -15.87 -7.20
C GLN A 122 -8.47 -14.49 -6.74
N GLN A 123 -7.43 -13.94 -7.37
CA GLN A 123 -6.71 -12.75 -6.89
C GLN A 123 -6.26 -11.84 -8.06
N LYS A 124 -7.19 -11.47 -8.95
CA LYS A 124 -6.96 -10.51 -10.06
C LYS A 124 -6.28 -9.21 -9.61
N GLY A 125 -6.69 -8.67 -8.45
CA GLY A 125 -6.08 -7.46 -7.86
C GLY A 125 -4.61 -7.65 -7.48
N THR A 126 -4.27 -8.79 -6.86
CA THR A 126 -2.89 -9.14 -6.51
C THR A 126 -2.00 -9.24 -7.74
N GLN A 127 -2.48 -9.87 -8.82
CA GLN A 127 -1.73 -9.96 -10.08
C GLN A 127 -1.48 -8.59 -10.72
N ALA A 128 -2.44 -7.67 -10.61
CA ALA A 128 -2.27 -6.30 -11.13
C ALA A 128 -1.21 -5.51 -10.33
N VAL A 129 -1.07 -5.78 -9.02
CA VAL A 129 -0.06 -5.14 -8.16
C VAL A 129 1.32 -5.80 -8.30
N TYR A 130 1.35 -7.12 -8.44
CA TYR A 130 2.57 -7.92 -8.55
C TYR A 130 2.56 -8.70 -9.88
N PRO A 131 3.00 -8.09 -10.98
CA PRO A 131 2.81 -8.66 -12.32
C PRO A 131 3.72 -9.85 -12.63
N HIS A 132 4.78 -10.10 -11.84
CA HIS A 132 5.68 -11.22 -12.05
C HIS A 132 5.11 -12.52 -11.44
N LEU A 133 4.28 -13.22 -12.22
CA LEU A 133 3.58 -14.43 -11.76
C LEU A 133 4.50 -15.56 -11.31
N GLY A 134 5.63 -15.77 -12.00
CA GLY A 134 6.62 -16.79 -11.62
C GLY A 134 7.12 -16.61 -10.18
N GLN A 135 7.42 -15.38 -9.76
CA GLN A 135 7.87 -15.09 -8.39
C GLN A 135 6.79 -15.36 -7.34
N LEU A 136 5.52 -15.06 -7.65
CA LEU A 136 4.40 -15.34 -6.76
C LEU A 136 4.18 -16.85 -6.61
N TRP A 137 4.26 -17.59 -7.72
CA TRP A 137 4.16 -19.05 -7.70
C TRP A 137 5.30 -19.71 -6.93
N LEU A 138 6.54 -19.25 -7.14
CA LEU A 138 7.70 -19.73 -6.37
C LEU A 138 7.53 -19.43 -4.88
N THR A 139 7.03 -18.25 -4.53
CA THR A 139 6.72 -17.89 -3.13
C THR A 139 5.70 -18.86 -2.52
N ALA A 140 4.60 -19.13 -3.21
CA ALA A 140 3.59 -20.08 -2.75
C ALA A 140 4.16 -21.51 -2.64
N LYS A 141 4.94 -21.97 -3.63
CA LYS A 141 5.58 -23.30 -3.64
C LYS A 141 6.55 -23.48 -2.48
N LEU A 142 7.40 -22.48 -2.23
CA LEU A 142 8.36 -22.51 -1.12
C LEU A 142 7.66 -22.56 0.23
N LEU A 143 6.63 -21.73 0.45
CA LEU A 143 5.95 -21.66 1.75
C LEU A 143 5.06 -22.88 2.02
N LEU A 144 4.33 -23.36 1.00
CA LEU A 144 3.29 -24.39 1.17
C LEU A 144 3.82 -25.82 0.98
N ARG A 145 4.71 -26.06 0.01
CA ARG A 145 5.21 -27.41 -0.31
C ARG A 145 6.58 -27.67 0.31
N ASN A 146 7.59 -26.85 -0.05
CA ASN A 146 8.97 -27.14 0.32
C ASN A 146 9.26 -26.83 1.81
N GLY A 147 8.70 -25.74 2.33
CA GLY A 147 8.84 -25.30 3.73
C GLY A 147 7.97 -26.08 4.72
N LYS A 148 7.13 -27.02 4.25
CA LYS A 148 6.20 -27.80 5.09
C LYS A 148 5.31 -26.91 5.98
N GLY A 149 5.00 -25.68 5.54
CA GLY A 149 4.17 -24.73 6.28
C GLY A 149 4.87 -24.00 7.44
N LYS A 150 6.21 -23.98 7.51
CA LYS A 150 6.94 -23.20 8.52
C LYS A 150 8.27 -22.65 7.99
N PHE A 151 8.73 -21.55 8.57
CA PHE A 151 10.07 -21.01 8.36
C PHE A 151 10.56 -20.32 9.64
N THR A 152 11.87 -20.18 9.77
CA THR A 152 12.57 -19.62 10.93
C THR A 152 13.44 -18.46 10.49
N MET A 153 13.30 -17.32 11.16
CA MET A 153 14.16 -16.15 10.91
C MET A 153 15.21 -16.03 12.02
N PRO A 154 16.47 -15.68 11.69
CA PRO A 154 16.97 -15.31 10.36
C PRO A 154 17.42 -16.49 9.49
N ASP A 155 17.42 -17.71 10.01
CA ASP A 155 18.09 -18.88 9.40
C ASP A 155 17.62 -19.19 7.97
N ASP A 156 16.31 -19.12 7.71
CA ASP A 156 15.72 -19.45 6.40
C ASP A 156 15.66 -18.24 5.45
N ALA A 157 16.03 -17.04 5.90
CA ALA A 157 15.87 -15.80 5.12
C ALA A 157 16.55 -15.90 3.75
N ARG A 158 17.80 -16.35 3.73
CA ARG A 158 18.58 -16.46 2.49
C ARG A 158 17.97 -17.46 1.53
N CYS A 159 17.59 -18.64 2.02
CA CYS A 159 16.99 -19.70 1.20
C CYS A 159 15.65 -19.25 0.59
N LEU A 160 14.84 -18.53 1.37
CA LEU A 160 13.55 -18.00 0.90
C LEU A 160 13.74 -16.93 -0.19
N ILE A 161 14.67 -15.99 0.00
CA ILE A 161 14.96 -14.94 -0.99
C ILE A 161 15.58 -15.55 -2.26
N GLU A 162 16.65 -16.33 -2.14
CA GLU A 162 17.32 -16.92 -3.30
C GLU A 162 16.40 -17.91 -4.04
N GLY A 163 15.54 -18.64 -3.33
CA GLY A 163 14.58 -19.57 -3.93
C GLY A 163 13.45 -18.92 -4.75
N VAL A 164 13.35 -17.59 -4.76
CA VAL A 164 12.40 -16.85 -5.60
C VAL A 164 13.12 -15.97 -6.64
N TYR A 165 14.25 -15.38 -6.27
CA TYR A 165 14.92 -14.37 -7.09
C TYR A 165 16.18 -14.84 -7.80
N SER A 166 16.68 -16.05 -7.54
CA SER A 166 17.83 -16.57 -8.30
C SER A 166 17.40 -16.97 -9.72
N ASN A 167 18.35 -16.92 -10.66
CA ASN A 167 18.10 -17.34 -12.03
C ASN A 167 17.66 -18.82 -12.07
N GLU A 168 18.27 -19.67 -11.23
CA GLU A 168 17.93 -21.10 -11.15
C GLU A 168 16.49 -21.30 -10.67
N ALA A 169 16.02 -20.48 -9.72
CA ALA A 169 14.65 -20.54 -9.23
C ALA A 169 13.64 -20.12 -10.30
N GLU A 170 13.96 -19.11 -11.10
CA GLU A 170 13.10 -18.64 -12.19
C GLU A 170 12.83 -19.76 -13.21
N TYR A 171 13.87 -20.52 -13.60
CA TYR A 171 13.72 -21.69 -14.48
C TYR A 171 12.97 -22.87 -13.85
N ALA A 172 12.76 -22.88 -12.53
CA ALA A 172 11.98 -23.90 -11.85
C ALA A 172 10.47 -23.60 -11.85
N SER A 173 10.05 -22.42 -12.32
CA SER A 173 8.64 -22.07 -12.51
C SER A 173 8.08 -22.68 -13.80
N PRO A 174 6.76 -22.96 -13.87
CA PRO A 174 6.11 -23.42 -15.10
C PRO A 174 6.35 -22.45 -16.26
N GLU A 175 6.64 -22.99 -17.45
CA GLU A 175 6.98 -22.21 -18.66
C GLU A 175 5.92 -21.13 -18.97
N ARG A 176 4.64 -21.46 -18.84
CA ARG A 176 3.53 -20.51 -19.07
C ARG A 176 3.53 -19.34 -18.09
N LEU A 177 3.94 -19.56 -16.83
CA LEU A 177 4.08 -18.47 -15.85
C LEU A 177 5.32 -17.62 -16.12
N LEU A 178 6.39 -18.25 -16.59
CA LEU A 178 7.61 -17.55 -16.99
C LEU A 178 7.31 -16.62 -18.18
N ASP A 179 6.64 -17.14 -19.21
CA ASP A 179 6.19 -16.37 -20.37
C ASP A 179 5.27 -15.22 -19.96
N ALA A 180 4.29 -15.47 -19.10
CA ALA A 180 3.40 -14.44 -18.57
C ALA A 180 4.13 -13.40 -17.69
N SER A 181 5.33 -13.72 -17.19
CA SER A 181 6.17 -12.79 -16.43
C SER A 181 7.09 -11.94 -17.32
N MET A 182 7.25 -12.27 -18.61
CA MET A 182 8.15 -11.56 -19.52
C MET A 182 7.79 -10.08 -19.68
N ASP A 183 6.49 -9.75 -19.68
CA ASP A 183 6.04 -8.35 -19.69
C ASP A 183 6.54 -7.60 -18.45
N ALA A 184 6.47 -8.20 -17.27
CA ALA A 184 6.98 -7.60 -16.03
C ALA A 184 8.50 -7.41 -16.07
N VAL A 185 9.24 -8.39 -16.60
CA VAL A 185 10.70 -8.30 -16.81
C VAL A 185 11.04 -7.16 -17.78
N GLY A 186 10.33 -7.08 -18.91
CA GLY A 186 10.49 -6.02 -19.90
C GLY A 186 10.23 -4.63 -19.32
N GLN A 187 9.16 -4.46 -18.54
CA GLN A 187 8.87 -3.19 -17.85
C GLN A 187 9.98 -2.80 -16.86
N ASN A 188 10.53 -3.77 -16.11
CA ASN A 188 11.64 -3.51 -15.20
C ASN A 188 12.92 -3.09 -15.96
N MET A 189 13.22 -3.72 -17.10
CA MET A 189 14.33 -3.32 -17.97
C MET A 189 14.14 -1.89 -18.52
N MET A 190 12.92 -1.53 -18.93
CA MET A 190 12.60 -0.18 -19.38
C MET A 190 12.81 0.84 -18.26
N LYS A 191 12.34 0.55 -17.03
CA LYS A 191 12.56 1.42 -15.86
C LYS A 191 14.04 1.59 -15.54
N GLN A 192 14.83 0.51 -15.58
CA GLN A 192 16.27 0.58 -15.34
C GLN A 192 16.98 1.44 -16.39
N SER A 193 16.61 1.29 -17.66
CA SER A 193 17.13 2.13 -18.75
C SER A 193 16.80 3.61 -18.54
N MET A 194 15.54 3.94 -18.21
CA MET A 194 15.13 5.31 -17.88
C MET A 194 15.88 5.87 -16.67
N ALA A 195 16.06 5.08 -15.61
CA ALA A 195 16.82 5.49 -14.44
C ALA A 195 18.29 5.82 -14.80
N ASN A 196 18.92 5.01 -15.65
CA ASN A 196 20.29 5.25 -16.13
C ASN A 196 20.39 6.51 -17.00
N LEU A 197 19.37 6.84 -17.78
CA LEU A 197 19.30 8.08 -18.57
C LEU A 197 19.16 9.32 -17.67
N ASN A 198 18.37 9.19 -16.60
CA ASN A 198 18.09 10.26 -15.65
C ASN A 198 19.25 10.49 -14.65
N ALA A 199 20.02 9.45 -14.34
CA ALA A 199 21.08 9.50 -13.35
C ALA A 199 22.21 10.47 -13.74
N LEU A 200 22.77 11.13 -12.73
CA LEU A 200 23.98 11.95 -12.91
C LEU A 200 25.14 11.07 -13.35
N LYS A 201 25.79 11.43 -14.45
CA LYS A 201 27.04 10.80 -14.89
C LYS A 201 28.18 11.26 -13.98
N LEU A 202 28.42 10.53 -12.90
CA LEU A 202 29.40 10.89 -11.85
C LEU A 202 30.79 11.20 -12.41
N ASN A 203 31.23 10.47 -13.44
CA ASN A 203 32.53 10.71 -14.10
C ASN A 203 32.63 12.05 -14.83
N LYS A 204 31.51 12.72 -15.12
CA LYS A 204 31.46 14.04 -15.77
C LYS A 204 31.18 15.20 -14.80
N GLY A 205 30.98 14.91 -13.51
CA GLY A 205 30.68 15.89 -12.46
C GLY A 205 29.34 16.60 -12.66
N TYR A 206 29.09 17.70 -11.93
CA TYR A 206 27.87 18.50 -12.07
C TYR A 206 27.98 19.47 -13.26
N THR A 207 27.93 18.96 -14.48
CA THR A 207 28.01 19.75 -15.72
C THR A 207 26.84 19.44 -16.66
N ARG A 208 26.45 20.36 -17.54
CA ARG A 208 25.41 20.13 -18.57
C ARG A 208 25.70 18.92 -19.48
N SER A 209 26.95 18.47 -19.56
CA SER A 209 27.33 17.26 -20.31
C SER A 209 26.96 15.95 -19.61
N SER A 210 26.47 16.03 -18.37
CA SER A 210 26.15 14.92 -17.48
C SER A 210 24.69 14.51 -17.52
N GLY A 211 23.81 15.39 -18.01
CA GLY A 211 22.40 15.15 -18.20
C GLY A 211 21.69 16.38 -18.78
N ASP A 212 20.65 16.15 -19.58
CA ASP A 212 19.82 17.21 -20.16
C ASP A 212 18.64 17.49 -19.22
N TRP A 213 18.96 18.12 -18.10
CA TRP A 213 18.02 18.43 -17.03
C TRP A 213 17.44 19.83 -17.25
N ASP A 214 16.54 19.94 -18.21
CA ASP A 214 15.76 21.16 -18.45
C ASP A 214 14.57 21.25 -17.48
N GLU A 215 14.02 22.45 -17.27
CA GLU A 215 12.85 22.69 -16.40
C GLU A 215 11.60 21.90 -16.85
N LYS A 216 11.57 21.48 -18.12
CA LYS A 216 10.50 20.67 -18.72
C LYS A 216 10.71 19.16 -18.57
N SER A 217 11.91 18.73 -18.19
CA SER A 217 12.25 17.32 -18.04
C SER A 217 11.73 16.80 -16.70
N ARG A 218 10.76 15.87 -16.73
CA ARG A 218 10.26 15.20 -15.53
C ARG A 218 11.23 14.08 -15.15
N ILE A 219 12.05 14.32 -14.13
CA ILE A 219 13.08 13.39 -13.64
C ILE A 219 12.67 12.88 -12.25
N PRO A 220 11.72 11.93 -12.16
CA PRO A 220 11.29 11.43 -10.87
C PRO A 220 12.35 10.51 -10.26
N THR A 221 12.50 10.57 -8.94
CA THR A 221 13.35 9.63 -8.18
C THR A 221 12.70 8.27 -7.96
N ARG A 222 11.40 8.13 -8.29
CA ARG A 222 10.67 6.85 -8.32
C ARG A 222 9.89 6.76 -9.63
N LEU A 223 10.15 5.70 -10.39
CA LEU A 223 9.39 5.39 -11.60
C LEU A 223 8.14 4.61 -11.17
N THR A 224 7.02 5.30 -11.05
CA THR A 224 5.71 4.70 -10.79
C THR A 224 4.91 4.61 -12.08
N GLU A 225 4.29 3.47 -12.34
CA GLU A 225 3.45 3.26 -13.54
C GLU A 225 2.14 4.04 -13.49
N GLN A 226 1.64 4.36 -12.29
CA GLN A 226 0.40 5.10 -12.09
C GLN A 226 0.69 6.52 -11.61
N GLU A 227 0.26 7.51 -12.39
CA GLU A 227 0.22 8.89 -11.93
C GLU A 227 -0.84 9.04 -10.83
N THR A 228 -0.45 9.66 -9.72
CA THR A 228 -1.34 9.95 -8.60
C THR A 228 -1.60 11.44 -8.53
N PHE A 229 -2.87 11.79 -8.37
CA PHE A 229 -3.31 13.16 -8.17
C PHE A 229 -3.47 13.44 -6.68
N SER A 230 -3.08 14.64 -6.27
CA SER A 230 -3.33 15.15 -4.92
C SER A 230 -4.60 15.98 -4.97
N VAL A 231 -5.66 15.47 -4.34
CA VAL A 231 -7.01 16.01 -4.39
C VAL A 231 -7.39 16.56 -3.02
N ALA A 232 -7.60 17.86 -2.93
CA ALA A 232 -8.06 18.54 -1.73
C ALA A 232 -9.58 18.42 -1.60
N LEU A 233 -10.05 17.76 -0.54
CA LEU A 233 -11.46 17.66 -0.24
C LEU A 233 -12.00 18.98 0.32
N ALA A 234 -13.13 19.44 -0.21
CA ALA A 234 -13.79 20.67 0.20
C ALA A 234 -15.23 20.40 0.61
N ARG A 235 -15.75 21.14 1.60
CA ARG A 235 -17.19 21.15 1.95
C ARG A 235 -17.80 22.48 1.52
N LEU A 236 -19.01 22.43 0.98
CA LEU A 236 -19.77 23.63 0.64
C LEU A 236 -20.55 24.12 1.85
N ASN A 237 -20.14 25.25 2.44
CA ASN A 237 -20.83 25.90 3.55
C ASN A 237 -21.14 27.35 3.19
N ASN A 238 -22.40 27.77 3.34
CA ASN A 238 -22.84 29.15 3.08
C ASN A 238 -22.39 29.69 1.71
N GLY A 239 -22.46 28.85 0.67
CA GLY A 239 -22.05 29.22 -0.70
C GLY A 239 -20.53 29.33 -0.92
N ARG A 240 -19.70 28.94 0.06
CA ARG A 240 -18.24 28.93 -0.06
C ARG A 240 -17.67 27.54 0.15
N LEU A 241 -16.66 27.19 -0.64
CA LEU A 241 -15.88 25.98 -0.45
C LEU A 241 -14.87 26.18 0.68
N GLN A 242 -14.92 25.30 1.67
CA GLN A 242 -14.05 25.29 2.83
C GLN A 242 -13.30 23.96 2.91
N PRO A 243 -12.08 23.91 3.48
CA PRO A 243 -11.35 22.66 3.63
C PRO A 243 -12.15 21.64 4.44
N TYR A 244 -12.04 20.36 4.07
CA TYR A 244 -12.64 19.25 4.81
C TYR A 244 -12.14 19.17 6.25
N ALA A 245 -10.82 19.29 6.44
CA ALA A 245 -10.17 19.24 7.75
C ALA A 245 -10.47 20.50 8.56
N LYS A 246 -11.26 20.35 9.63
CA LYS A 246 -11.56 21.42 10.59
C LYS A 246 -10.45 21.54 11.63
N SER A 247 -10.07 22.77 11.98
CA SER A 247 -9.21 23.05 13.15
C SER A 247 -7.79 22.48 13.12
N ALA A 248 -7.28 22.09 11.95
CA ALA A 248 -5.88 21.67 11.77
C ALA A 248 -4.97 22.83 11.30
N HIS A 249 -3.67 22.76 11.60
CA HIS A 249 -2.69 23.59 10.91
C HIS A 249 -2.62 23.18 9.43
N HIS A 250 -2.50 24.13 8.50
CA HIS A 250 -2.55 23.86 7.05
C HIS A 250 -3.78 23.06 6.60
N GLN A 251 -4.99 23.54 6.93
CA GLN A 251 -6.27 22.87 6.70
C GLN A 251 -6.44 22.26 5.29
N TRP A 252 -6.03 22.98 4.24
CA TRP A 252 -6.10 22.46 2.87
C TRP A 252 -5.19 21.26 2.64
N THR A 253 -3.94 21.31 3.11
CA THR A 253 -3.01 20.18 3.06
C THR A 253 -3.55 18.97 3.83
N MET A 254 -4.14 19.21 5.00
CA MET A 254 -4.75 18.16 5.83
C MET A 254 -6.01 17.55 5.21
N SER A 255 -6.60 18.23 4.22
CA SER A 255 -7.76 17.77 3.46
C SER A 255 -7.38 17.00 2.19
N VAL A 256 -6.09 16.80 1.92
CA VAL A 256 -5.63 16.13 0.70
C VAL A 256 -5.72 14.61 0.84
N VAL A 257 -6.30 13.97 -0.17
CA VAL A 257 -6.22 12.54 -0.44
C VAL A 257 -5.47 12.30 -1.75
N LYS A 258 -4.74 11.18 -1.84
CA LYS A 258 -4.08 10.76 -3.09
C LYS A 258 -4.87 9.65 -3.77
N ILE A 259 -5.21 9.87 -5.04
CA ILE A 259 -5.93 8.88 -5.85
C ILE A 259 -5.29 8.73 -7.24
N PRO A 260 -5.47 7.58 -7.92
CA PRO A 260 -5.00 7.39 -9.28
C PRO A 260 -5.64 8.38 -10.28
N GLU A 261 -4.88 8.79 -11.29
CA GLU A 261 -5.34 9.73 -12.33
C GLU A 261 -6.65 9.29 -13.02
N TRP A 262 -6.75 8.01 -13.39
CA TRP A 262 -7.94 7.49 -14.08
C TRP A 262 -9.21 7.64 -13.23
N GLU A 263 -9.07 7.55 -11.91
CA GLU A 263 -10.19 7.65 -10.98
C GLU A 263 -10.56 9.10 -10.74
N TRP A 264 -9.57 9.98 -10.63
CA TRP A 264 -9.79 11.43 -10.63
C TRP A 264 -10.57 11.86 -11.88
N LYS A 265 -10.15 11.42 -13.08
CA LYS A 265 -10.83 11.74 -14.34
C LYS A 265 -12.29 11.30 -14.39
N LYS A 266 -12.65 10.21 -13.70
CA LYS A 266 -14.04 9.75 -13.58
C LYS A 266 -14.82 10.54 -12.54
N ALA A 267 -14.25 10.73 -11.35
CA ALA A 267 -14.91 11.43 -10.25
C ALA A 267 -15.15 12.91 -10.59
N SER A 268 -14.20 13.57 -11.26
CA SER A 268 -14.30 14.99 -11.61
C SER A 268 -15.46 15.32 -12.56
N GLN A 269 -15.94 14.33 -13.34
CA GLN A 269 -17.11 14.49 -14.21
C GLN A 269 -18.43 14.64 -13.44
N HIS A 270 -18.44 14.22 -12.17
CA HIS A 270 -19.62 14.30 -11.29
C HIS A 270 -19.67 15.62 -10.50
N ILE A 271 -18.68 16.50 -10.68
CA ILE A 271 -18.67 17.83 -10.06
C ILE A 271 -19.68 18.73 -10.80
N PRO A 272 -20.67 19.33 -10.12
CA PRO A 272 -21.63 20.22 -10.77
C PRO A 272 -20.95 21.46 -11.37
N GLU A 273 -21.38 21.89 -12.56
CA GLU A 273 -20.83 23.08 -13.26
C GLU A 273 -20.87 24.35 -12.39
N THR A 274 -21.93 24.50 -11.59
CA THR A 274 -22.09 25.63 -10.65
C THR A 274 -21.00 25.68 -9.59
N ILE A 275 -20.47 24.52 -9.18
CA ILE A 275 -19.39 24.41 -8.19
C ILE A 275 -18.02 24.57 -8.85
N GLN A 276 -17.88 24.21 -10.13
CA GLN A 276 -16.62 24.35 -10.87
C GLN A 276 -16.15 25.81 -10.92
N LEU A 277 -17.07 26.76 -11.08
CA LEU A 277 -16.75 28.20 -10.99
C LEU A 277 -16.23 28.61 -9.59
N LEU A 278 -16.78 28.02 -8.52
CA LEU A 278 -16.31 28.25 -7.16
C LEU A 278 -14.92 27.67 -6.92
N ILE A 279 -14.60 26.52 -7.54
CA ILE A 279 -13.28 25.89 -7.46
C ILE A 279 -12.22 26.78 -8.11
N GLU A 280 -12.48 27.30 -9.31
CA GLU A 280 -11.53 28.19 -10.02
C GLU A 280 -11.26 29.49 -9.24
N ALA A 281 -12.32 30.08 -8.69
CA ALA A 281 -12.19 31.25 -7.81
C ALA A 281 -11.35 30.92 -6.56
N LEU A 282 -11.62 29.78 -5.92
CA LEU A 282 -10.89 29.31 -4.75
C LEU A 282 -9.39 29.05 -5.04
N LYS A 283 -9.07 28.41 -6.17
CA LYS A 283 -7.66 28.14 -6.57
C LYS A 283 -6.89 29.43 -6.86
N THR A 284 -7.58 30.49 -7.29
CA THR A 284 -6.99 31.83 -7.48
C THR A 284 -6.70 32.52 -6.15
N GLU A 285 -7.61 32.41 -5.18
CA GLU A 285 -7.49 33.02 -3.85
C GLU A 285 -6.45 32.28 -2.97
N VAL A 286 -6.47 30.95 -2.99
CA VAL A 286 -5.69 30.10 -2.09
C VAL A 286 -4.48 29.52 -2.81
N LYS A 287 -3.31 30.14 -2.62
CA LYS A 287 -2.03 29.70 -3.21
C LYS A 287 -1.71 28.22 -2.96
N ALA A 288 -2.10 27.66 -1.81
CA ALA A 288 -1.86 26.26 -1.47
C ALA A 288 -2.56 25.27 -2.41
N LEU A 289 -3.64 25.70 -3.09
CA LEU A 289 -4.42 24.88 -4.02
C LEU A 289 -3.96 25.01 -5.48
N ARG A 290 -2.96 25.85 -5.77
CA ARG A 290 -2.52 26.13 -7.15
C ARG A 290 -2.19 24.87 -7.97
N TRP A 291 -1.60 23.87 -7.31
CA TRP A 291 -1.15 22.62 -7.92
C TRP A 291 -1.97 21.41 -7.45
N LEU A 292 -3.08 21.67 -6.77
CA LEU A 292 -3.97 20.63 -6.26
C LEU A 292 -5.27 20.65 -7.05
N GLU A 293 -5.85 19.48 -7.20
CA GLU A 293 -7.22 19.38 -7.61
C GLU A 293 -8.14 19.55 -6.40
N VAL A 294 -9.37 20.02 -6.63
CA VAL A 294 -10.33 20.24 -5.56
C VAL A 294 -11.54 19.37 -5.83
N PHE A 295 -11.92 18.55 -4.86
CA PHE A 295 -13.12 17.74 -4.93
C PHE A 295 -14.13 18.21 -3.87
N PRO A 296 -15.27 18.79 -4.30
CA PRO A 296 -16.29 19.22 -3.37
C PRO A 296 -17.09 18.01 -2.88
N LEU A 297 -17.42 17.97 -1.59
CA LEU A 297 -18.32 17.00 -0.97
C LEU A 297 -19.68 17.66 -0.81
N THR A 298 -20.45 17.68 -1.91
CA THR A 298 -21.86 18.11 -1.96
C THR A 298 -22.79 16.91 -1.87
N ASN A 299 -24.10 17.10 -1.98
CA ASN A 299 -25.05 15.99 -1.92
C ASN A 299 -24.80 14.94 -3.03
N GLU A 300 -24.35 15.38 -4.20
CA GLU A 300 -24.08 14.55 -5.38
C GLU A 300 -22.77 13.77 -5.28
N THR A 301 -21.80 14.28 -4.51
CA THR A 301 -20.43 13.74 -4.46
C THR A 301 -20.01 13.25 -3.08
N ALA A 302 -20.87 13.38 -2.06
CA ALA A 302 -20.56 12.97 -0.68
C ALA A 302 -20.31 11.45 -0.54
N SER A 303 -20.82 10.63 -1.46
CA SER A 303 -20.57 9.17 -1.49
C SER A 303 -19.11 8.82 -1.72
N TYR A 304 -18.34 9.70 -2.39
CA TYR A 304 -16.96 9.43 -2.79
C TYR A 304 -15.96 9.46 -1.62
N TYR A 305 -16.34 10.01 -0.47
CA TYR A 305 -15.44 10.06 0.67
C TYR A 305 -16.16 10.07 2.01
N ASN A 306 -15.74 9.21 2.93
CA ASN A 306 -16.10 9.31 4.33
C ASN A 306 -14.89 9.00 5.23
N ALA A 307 -14.95 9.37 6.51
CA ALA A 307 -13.82 9.24 7.44
C ALA A 307 -13.52 7.79 7.85
N ASP A 308 -14.50 6.89 7.75
CA ASP A 308 -14.39 5.49 8.17
C ASP A 308 -13.78 4.61 7.06
N ASP A 309 -14.19 4.86 5.80
CA ASP A 309 -13.77 4.06 4.64
C ASP A 309 -12.83 4.81 3.68
N GLY A 310 -12.59 6.10 3.91
CA GLY A 310 -11.77 6.94 3.04
C GLY A 310 -12.42 7.19 1.68
N TRP A 311 -11.60 7.33 0.64
CA TRP A 311 -12.06 7.57 -0.72
C TRP A 311 -12.62 6.29 -1.37
N GLN A 312 -13.87 6.38 -1.82
CA GLN A 312 -14.66 5.30 -2.38
C GLN A 312 -15.04 5.64 -3.83
N PRO A 313 -14.51 4.92 -4.85
CA PRO A 313 -15.07 5.04 -6.19
C PRO A 313 -16.50 4.49 -6.20
N GLU A 314 -17.43 5.14 -6.92
CA GLU A 314 -18.81 4.65 -7.11
C GLU A 314 -18.89 3.25 -7.75
N THR A 315 -17.79 2.80 -8.36
CA THR A 315 -17.59 1.41 -8.73
C THR A 315 -16.61 0.77 -7.75
N GLY A 316 -17.13 0.06 -6.74
CA GLY A 316 -16.37 -1.04 -6.14
C GLY A 316 -15.88 -1.99 -7.24
N GLU A 317 -14.84 -2.79 -6.97
CA GLU A 317 -14.11 -3.66 -7.92
C GLU A 317 -14.96 -4.71 -8.70
N ASN A 318 -15.96 -4.26 -9.45
CA ASN A 318 -16.81 -5.04 -10.32
C ASN A 318 -16.86 -4.38 -11.71
N GLN A 319 -15.70 -4.32 -12.38
CA GLN A 319 -15.59 -4.39 -13.85
C GLN A 319 -14.36 -5.23 -14.26
#